data_AF-A0A8C0TY91-F1
#
_entry.id   AF-A0A8C0TY91-F1
#
_cell.length_a   1.000
_cell.length_b   1.000
_cell.length_c   1.000
_cell.angle_alpha   90.00
_cell.angle_beta   90.00
_cell.angle_gamma   90.00
#
_symmetry.space_group_name_H-M   'P 1'
#
loop_
_entity.id
_entity.type
_entity.pdbx_description
1 polymer ?
#
loop_
_entity_poly.entity_id
_entity_poly.type
_entity_poly.pdbx_seq_one_letter_code
_entity_poly.pdbx_strand_id
1 'polypeptide(L)'
;MEQMLGSFQSSLSSLSWEIRALQGQAGAMNLRLRNRRQVRERLGGLLDELVVPPEMISVILESPVTSPGFLEQLRALDAQLGAVKAQAFRDTLACADVQHVLDRLRIKAVTKIREFVLQKIYSFRKPMTNYQIPQNSLLKYKFFYQFLLGHERAAAQELREQYVDTMSRIHFSYFKSYTGRLMKIQVGIPGIFGNFGNFWGFFGIFLGFFGGFLGIFWGFFGDFLGFLGVFWGFFWIFWGFFGGILGVFWGFLGGFWGVFGDFFGFFKIFFRDFLGNFLGIFGDFWGIFWDFLGFFGGFLGIFWDFLGVFGGFFRIFFLFFRGFFWEFFWDFLGVFWGFFWDFWGFLGIFGIFLGFFGGFLGVFGVFWGFFGDFLGIFLGFFGIFFRDFFWNFLGIFWDFLGGFWGFFGVFLGFFRGFFGEFLGIF
;
A
#
# COMPACT_ATOMS: atom_id res chain seq x y z
N MET A 1 -71.93 6.32 -1.17
CA MET A 1 -70.65 5.60 -1.07
C MET A 1 -69.69 6.05 -2.18
N GLU A 2 -70.15 6.16 -3.43
CA GLU A 2 -69.34 6.65 -4.57
C GLU A 2 -68.75 8.05 -4.37
N GLN A 3 -69.51 8.99 -3.80
CA GLN A 3 -69.02 10.36 -3.55
C GLN A 3 -67.85 10.40 -2.54
N MET A 4 -67.82 9.47 -1.58
CA MET A 4 -66.76 9.33 -0.58
C MET A 4 -65.53 8.62 -1.16
N LEU A 5 -65.73 7.64 -2.05
CA LEU A 5 -64.64 6.99 -2.77
C LEU A 5 -64.00 7.94 -3.80
N GLY A 6 -64.80 8.78 -4.46
CA GLY A 6 -64.32 9.83 -5.36
C GLY A 6 -63.47 10.89 -4.66
N SER A 7 -63.87 11.33 -3.45
CA SER A 7 -63.07 12.27 -2.65
C SER A 7 -61.77 11.64 -2.10
N PHE A 8 -61.80 10.34 -1.77
CA PHE A 8 -60.58 9.60 -1.41
C PHE A 8 -59.62 9.46 -2.60
N GLN A 9 -60.14 9.12 -3.78
CA GLN A 9 -59.35 8.99 -5.00
C GLN A 9 -58.74 10.34 -5.41
N SER A 10 -59.48 11.46 -5.32
CA SER A 10 -58.91 12.78 -5.60
C SER A 10 -57.83 13.16 -4.57
N SER A 11 -58.02 12.81 -3.30
CA SER A 11 -57.04 13.07 -2.24
C SER A 11 -55.76 12.27 -2.42
N LEU A 12 -55.86 10.99 -2.78
CA LEU A 12 -54.70 10.15 -3.12
C LEU A 12 -53.98 10.64 -4.38
N SER A 13 -54.73 11.12 -5.38
CA SER A 13 -54.15 11.68 -6.61
C SER A 13 -53.41 12.99 -6.33
N SER A 14 -53.97 13.86 -5.49
CA SER A 14 -53.33 15.09 -5.01
C SER A 14 -52.06 14.79 -4.21
N LEU A 15 -52.15 13.86 -3.26
CA LEU A 15 -51.01 13.42 -2.46
C LEU A 15 -49.91 12.81 -3.33
N SER A 16 -50.27 11.99 -4.32
CA SER A 16 -49.30 11.41 -5.26
C SER A 16 -48.62 12.47 -6.13
N TRP A 17 -49.35 13.50 -6.55
CA TRP A 17 -48.78 14.64 -7.27
C TRP A 17 -47.85 15.47 -6.38
N GLU A 18 -48.23 15.75 -5.13
CA GLU A 18 -47.38 16.45 -4.17
C GLU A 18 -46.10 15.68 -3.84
N ILE A 19 -46.20 14.36 -3.65
CA ILE A 19 -45.03 13.49 -3.45
C ILE A 19 -44.12 13.52 -4.67
N ARG A 20 -44.66 13.45 -5.90
CA ARG A 20 -43.86 13.56 -7.13
C ARG A 20 -43.23 14.94 -7.29
N ALA A 21 -43.95 16.01 -6.96
CA ALA A 21 -43.44 17.37 -7.00
C ALA A 21 -42.29 17.55 -5.99
N LEU A 22 -42.45 17.06 -4.75
CA LEU A 22 -41.40 17.06 -3.72
C LEU A 22 -40.19 16.21 -4.13
N GLN A 23 -40.41 15.03 -4.73
CA GLN A 23 -39.33 14.20 -5.26
C GLN A 23 -38.56 14.90 -6.39
N GLY A 24 -39.27 15.58 -7.30
CA GLY A 24 -38.65 16.40 -8.34
C GLY A 24 -37.82 17.56 -7.77
N GLN A 25 -38.35 18.28 -6.78
CA GLN A 25 -37.65 19.36 -6.09
C GLN A 25 -36.42 18.85 -5.32
N ALA A 26 -36.54 17.72 -4.62
CA ALA A 26 -35.43 17.08 -3.92
C ALA A 26 -34.32 16.62 -4.88
N GLY A 27 -34.70 16.07 -6.05
CA GLY A 27 -33.75 15.72 -7.12
C GLY A 27 -33.00 16.93 -7.65
N ALA A 28 -33.71 18.02 -7.96
CA ALA A 28 -33.11 19.27 -8.43
C ALA A 28 -32.18 19.91 -7.37
N MET A 29 -32.57 19.87 -6.09
CA MET A 29 -31.77 20.38 -4.98
C MET A 29 -30.49 19.54 -4.78
N ASN A 30 -30.58 18.22 -4.84
CA ASN A 30 -29.42 17.32 -4.76
C ASN A 30 -28.45 17.55 -5.91
N LEU A 31 -28.95 17.77 -7.13
CA LEU A 31 -28.10 18.07 -8.28
C LEU A 31 -27.36 19.41 -8.12
N ARG A 32 -28.06 20.46 -7.65
CA ARG A 32 -27.43 21.75 -7.33
C ARG A 32 -26.37 21.61 -6.22
N LEU A 33 -26.66 20.84 -5.18
CA LEU A 33 -25.74 20.60 -4.07
C LEU A 33 -24.50 19.82 -4.53
N ARG A 34 -24.67 18.80 -5.38
CA ARG A 34 -23.56 18.05 -5.99
C ARG A 34 -22.69 18.95 -6.87
N ASN A 35 -23.29 19.77 -7.72
CA ASN A 35 -22.56 20.71 -8.57
C ASN A 35 -21.78 21.73 -7.72
N ARG A 36 -22.38 22.28 -6.66
CA ARG A 36 -21.70 23.19 -5.73
C ARG A 36 -20.53 22.51 -5.01
N ARG A 37 -20.69 21.26 -4.58
CA ARG A 37 -19.61 20.49 -3.94
C ARG A 37 -18.43 20.27 -4.90
N GLN A 38 -18.71 19.83 -6.13
CA GLN A 38 -17.66 19.62 -7.14
C GLN A 38 -16.91 20.90 -7.49
N VAL A 39 -17.64 22.02 -7.65
CA VAL A 39 -17.01 23.33 -7.91
C VAL A 39 -16.19 23.78 -6.70
N ARG A 40 -16.73 23.63 -5.48
CA ARG A 40 -16.01 23.97 -4.24
C ARG A 40 -14.74 23.14 -4.05
N GLU A 41 -14.76 21.86 -4.38
CA GLU A 41 -13.59 20.99 -4.29
C GLU A 41 -12.49 21.42 -5.27
N ARG A 42 -12.86 21.71 -6.53
CA ARG A 42 -11.92 22.20 -7.54
C ARG A 42 -11.36 23.58 -7.22
N LEU A 43 -12.21 24.51 -6.76
CA LEU A 43 -11.77 25.85 -6.36
C LEU A 43 -10.97 25.82 -5.06
N GLY A 44 -11.31 24.92 -4.13
CA GLY A 44 -10.59 24.70 -2.89
C GLY A 44 -9.15 24.25 -3.16
N GLY A 45 -8.96 23.23 -4.00
CA GLY A 45 -7.62 22.78 -4.37
C GLY A 45 -6.78 23.88 -5.04
N LEU A 46 -7.38 24.68 -5.93
CA LEU A 46 -6.69 25.83 -6.53
C LEU A 46 -6.36 26.93 -5.53
N LEU A 47 -7.22 27.17 -4.55
CA LEU A 47 -6.96 28.13 -3.47
C LEU A 47 -5.83 27.64 -2.56
N ASP A 48 -5.82 26.37 -2.18
CA ASP A 48 -4.76 25.80 -1.33
C ASP A 48 -3.39 25.85 -2.01
N GLU A 49 -3.34 25.73 -3.34
CA GLU A 49 -2.11 25.87 -4.14
C GLU A 49 -1.63 27.33 -4.28
N LEU A 50 -2.55 28.30 -4.29
CA LEU A 50 -2.25 29.73 -4.51
C LEU A 50 -2.09 30.53 -3.21
N VAL A 51 -2.61 30.06 -2.08
CA VAL A 51 -2.56 30.77 -0.80
C VAL A 51 -1.14 30.70 -0.23
N VAL A 52 -0.50 31.86 -0.11
CA VAL A 52 0.80 32.04 0.55
C VAL A 52 0.57 32.23 2.05
N PRO A 53 0.97 31.28 2.92
CA PRO A 53 0.74 31.43 4.36
C PRO A 53 1.53 32.60 4.93
N PRO A 54 0.96 33.42 5.83
CA PRO A 54 1.67 34.55 6.43
C PRO A 54 2.87 34.10 7.29
N GLU A 55 2.80 32.88 7.85
CA GLU A 55 3.91 32.25 8.56
C GLU A 55 5.11 31.95 7.65
N MET A 56 4.86 31.58 6.39
CA MET A 56 5.94 31.36 5.42
C MET A 56 6.67 32.68 5.13
N ILE A 57 5.93 33.78 5.02
CA ILE A 57 6.47 35.13 4.82
C ILE A 57 7.34 35.56 6.00
N SER A 58 6.82 35.44 7.23
CA SER A 58 7.54 35.86 8.44
C SER A 58 8.81 35.02 8.66
N VAL A 59 8.74 33.70 8.50
CA VAL A 59 9.89 32.81 8.69
C VAL A 59 10.98 33.08 7.63
N ILE A 60 10.62 33.25 6.36
CA ILE A 60 11.61 33.54 5.31
C ILE A 60 12.31 34.89 5.55
N LEU A 61 11.56 35.90 6.00
CA LEU A 61 12.11 37.23 6.26
C LEU A 61 12.98 37.26 7.52
N GLU A 62 12.46 36.78 8.64
CA GLU A 62 13.01 37.03 9.98
C GLU A 62 13.91 35.90 10.49
N SER A 63 13.65 34.64 10.12
CA SER A 63 14.36 33.50 10.71
C SER A 63 15.75 33.27 10.10
N PRO A 64 16.75 32.82 10.88
CA PRO A 64 18.06 32.47 10.35
C PRO A 64 18.00 31.18 9.53
N VAL A 65 18.84 31.08 8.50
CA VAL A 65 18.93 29.96 7.55
C VAL A 65 19.31 28.63 8.24
N THR A 66 19.90 28.69 9.43
CA THR A 66 20.30 27.53 10.24
C THR A 66 19.12 26.85 10.95
N SER A 67 17.97 27.52 11.06
CA SER A 67 16.80 26.98 11.76
C SER A 67 16.09 25.89 10.94
N PRO A 68 15.61 24.79 11.56
CA PRO A 68 14.91 23.72 10.83
C PRO A 68 13.61 24.23 10.19
N GLY A 69 12.90 25.16 10.85
CA GLY A 69 11.68 25.77 10.34
C GLY A 69 11.90 26.57 9.05
N PHE A 70 13.08 27.17 8.84
CA PHE A 70 13.39 27.84 7.57
C PHE A 70 13.45 26.85 6.41
N LEU A 71 13.98 25.64 6.62
CA LEU A 71 14.10 24.62 5.57
C LEU A 71 12.73 24.06 5.17
N GLU A 72 11.83 23.86 6.13
CA GLU A 72 10.45 23.42 5.89
C GLU A 72 9.68 24.46 5.08
N GLN A 73 9.75 25.74 5.50
CA GLN A 73 9.09 26.84 4.78
C GLN A 73 9.72 27.09 3.40
N LEU A 74 11.03 26.85 3.23
CA LEU A 74 11.68 26.91 1.92
C LEU A 74 11.19 25.81 0.96
N ARG A 75 10.91 24.60 1.47
CA ARG A 75 10.30 23.52 0.66
C ARG A 75 8.87 23.85 0.26
N ALA A 76 8.10 24.45 1.18
CA ALA A 76 6.76 24.93 0.86
C ALA A 76 6.79 26.00 -0.24
N LEU A 77 7.71 26.96 -0.15
CA LEU A 77 7.92 27.98 -1.18
C LEU A 77 8.32 27.36 -2.53
N ASP A 78 9.20 26.35 -2.55
CA ASP A 78 9.62 25.64 -3.76
C ASP A 78 8.44 24.96 -4.48
N ALA A 79 7.58 24.27 -3.71
CA ALA A 79 6.37 23.64 -4.22
C ALA A 79 5.38 24.66 -4.78
N GLN A 80 5.17 25.78 -4.07
CA GLN A 80 4.28 26.86 -4.51
C GLN A 80 4.79 27.58 -5.76
N LEU A 81 6.09 27.86 -5.85
CA LEU A 81 6.71 28.40 -7.06
C LEU A 81 6.55 27.42 -8.25
N GLY A 82 6.61 26.10 -8.00
CA GLY A 82 6.33 25.08 -9.01
C GLY A 82 4.86 25.07 -9.47
N ALA A 83 3.92 25.10 -8.53
CA ALA A 83 2.49 25.09 -8.80
C ALA A 83 2.04 26.34 -9.58
N VAL A 84 2.51 27.53 -9.17
CA VAL A 84 2.21 28.78 -9.87
C VAL A 84 2.80 28.79 -11.29
N LYS A 85 4.01 28.25 -11.49
CA LYS A 85 4.58 28.09 -12.84
C LYS A 85 3.75 27.15 -13.72
N ALA A 86 3.19 26.07 -13.16
CA ALA A 86 2.32 25.16 -13.89
C ALA A 86 0.96 25.80 -14.24
N GLN A 87 0.45 26.65 -13.36
CA GLN A 87 -0.83 27.35 -13.52
C GLN A 87 -0.72 28.64 -14.34
N ALA A 88 0.49 29.16 -14.57
CA ALA A 88 0.76 30.37 -15.36
C ALA A 88 0.16 30.32 -16.78
N PHE A 89 -0.17 29.14 -17.29
CA PHE A 89 -0.86 28.97 -18.58
C PHE A 89 -2.33 29.45 -18.61
N ARG A 90 -2.92 29.78 -17.45
CA ARG A 90 -4.34 30.15 -17.33
C ARG A 90 -4.60 31.66 -17.22
N ASP A 91 -3.57 32.51 -17.27
CA ASP A 91 -3.64 33.99 -17.34
C ASP A 91 -4.74 34.64 -16.46
N THR A 92 -4.81 34.24 -15.19
CA THR A 92 -5.77 34.84 -14.23
C THR A 92 -5.11 35.94 -13.40
N LEU A 93 -5.84 37.03 -13.11
CA LEU A 93 -5.36 38.16 -12.30
C LEU A 93 -4.83 37.73 -10.92
N ALA A 94 -5.49 36.76 -10.27
CA ALA A 94 -5.06 36.23 -8.98
C ALA A 94 -3.70 35.52 -9.02
N CYS A 95 -3.34 34.89 -10.15
CA CYS A 95 -2.02 34.28 -10.33
C CYS A 95 -0.93 35.35 -10.45
N ALA A 96 -1.20 36.47 -11.12
CA ALA A 96 -0.25 37.57 -11.25
C ALA A 96 0.04 38.26 -9.91
N ASP A 97 -0.99 38.48 -9.09
CA ASP A 97 -0.84 39.08 -7.76
C ASP A 97 0.00 38.21 -6.81
N VAL A 98 -0.27 36.89 -6.79
CA VAL A 98 0.49 35.92 -5.98
C VAL A 98 1.91 35.74 -6.50
N GLN A 99 2.10 35.71 -7.82
CA GLN A 99 3.41 35.55 -8.44
C GLN A 99 4.38 36.67 -8.03
N HIS A 100 3.92 37.92 -8.00
CA HIS A 100 4.76 39.04 -7.59
C HIS A 100 5.20 38.94 -6.12
N VAL A 101 4.34 38.44 -5.22
CA VAL A 101 4.70 38.20 -3.81
C VAL A 101 5.71 37.05 -3.69
N LEU A 102 5.46 35.94 -4.40
CA LEU A 102 6.35 34.78 -4.42
C LEU A 102 7.73 35.11 -4.99
N ASP A 103 7.81 35.94 -6.04
CA ASP A 103 9.08 36.37 -6.62
C ASP A 103 9.90 37.23 -5.64
N ARG A 104 9.25 38.08 -4.84
CA ARG A 104 9.93 38.82 -3.77
C ARG A 104 10.46 37.91 -2.66
N LEU A 105 9.66 36.93 -2.24
CA LEU A 105 10.08 35.91 -1.26
C LEU A 105 11.24 35.06 -1.79
N ARG A 106 11.17 34.66 -3.06
CA ARG A 106 12.22 33.94 -3.78
C ARG A 106 13.53 34.72 -3.76
N ILE A 107 13.52 35.98 -4.17
CA ILE A 107 14.72 36.83 -4.16
C ILE A 107 15.31 36.89 -2.75
N LYS A 108 14.49 37.14 -1.72
CA LYS A 108 14.98 37.20 -0.33
C LYS A 108 15.57 35.88 0.15
N ALA A 109 14.91 34.76 -0.14
CA ALA A 109 15.39 33.42 0.22
C ALA A 109 16.73 33.12 -0.48
N VAL A 110 16.83 33.40 -1.78
CA VAL A 110 18.05 33.25 -2.58
C VAL A 110 19.21 34.06 -1.99
N THR A 111 18.98 35.34 -1.63
CA THR A 111 20.02 36.18 -1.03
C THR A 111 20.53 35.60 0.29
N LYS A 112 19.62 35.22 1.21
CA LYS A 112 19.99 34.66 2.52
C LYS A 112 20.74 33.33 2.39
N ILE A 113 20.28 32.44 1.50
CA ILE A 113 20.94 31.16 1.23
C ILE A 113 22.34 31.40 0.64
N ARG A 114 22.46 32.28 -0.35
CA ARG A 114 23.74 32.62 -0.98
C ARG A 114 24.74 33.14 0.05
N GLU A 115 24.35 34.10 0.88
CA GLU A 115 25.20 34.65 1.94
C GLU A 115 25.67 33.56 2.91
N PHE A 116 24.76 32.71 3.38
CA PHE A 116 25.08 31.62 4.29
C PHE A 116 26.06 30.60 3.69
N VAL A 117 25.81 30.17 2.45
CA VAL A 117 26.67 29.19 1.78
C VAL A 117 28.04 29.79 1.48
N LEU A 118 28.12 31.05 1.03
CA LEU A 118 29.39 31.75 0.84
C LEU A 118 30.18 31.88 2.15
N GLN A 119 29.54 32.23 3.26
CA GLN A 119 30.18 32.27 4.57
C GLN A 119 30.77 30.92 4.97
N LYS A 120 30.06 29.81 4.71
CA LYS A 120 30.59 28.45 4.94
C LYS A 120 31.76 28.13 4.02
N ILE A 121 31.71 28.51 2.75
CA ILE A 121 32.83 28.34 1.82
C ILE A 121 34.05 29.15 2.27
N TYR A 122 33.87 30.40 2.70
CA TYR A 122 34.98 31.21 3.22
C TYR A 122 35.57 30.67 4.52
N SER A 123 34.79 29.96 5.34
CA SER A 123 35.31 29.30 6.54
C SER A 123 36.38 28.23 6.24
N PHE A 124 36.40 27.66 5.02
CA PHE A 124 37.45 26.74 4.57
C PHE A 124 38.83 27.39 4.46
N ARG A 125 38.90 28.72 4.30
CA ARG A 125 40.16 29.45 4.11
C ARG A 125 40.95 29.62 5.43
N LYS A 126 40.37 29.25 6.58
CA LYS A 126 41.03 29.39 7.88
C LYS A 126 42.21 28.40 8.00
N PRO A 127 43.43 28.87 8.31
CA PRO A 127 44.61 28.00 8.42
C PRO A 127 44.40 26.93 9.49
N MET A 128 44.99 25.74 9.29
CA MET A 128 44.89 24.57 10.17
C MET A 128 43.48 23.94 10.32
N THR A 129 42.49 24.35 9.53
CA THR A 129 41.17 23.70 9.55
C THR A 129 41.19 22.41 8.72
N ASN A 130 40.76 21.29 9.29
CA ASN A 130 40.50 20.08 8.49
C ASN A 130 39.31 20.38 7.56
N TYR A 131 39.59 20.64 6.28
CA TYR A 131 38.58 21.00 5.28
C TYR A 131 37.47 19.95 5.11
N GLN A 132 37.71 18.68 5.50
CA GLN A 132 36.71 17.61 5.48
C GLN A 132 35.56 17.87 6.47
N ILE A 133 35.84 18.51 7.60
CA ILE A 133 34.83 18.76 8.66
C ILE A 133 33.75 19.76 8.17
N PRO A 134 34.10 20.96 7.68
CA PRO A 134 33.08 21.85 7.13
C PRO A 134 32.52 21.38 5.77
N GLN A 135 33.20 20.50 5.02
CA GLN A 135 32.66 19.86 3.81
C GLN A 135 31.51 18.91 4.16
N ASN A 136 31.66 18.07 5.18
CA ASN A 136 30.59 17.23 5.72
C ASN A 136 29.44 18.06 6.31
N SER A 137 29.74 19.21 6.91
CA SER A 137 28.71 20.16 7.35
C SER A 137 27.89 20.75 6.20
N LEU A 138 28.49 20.96 5.02
CA LEU A 138 27.83 21.53 3.84
C LEU A 138 26.84 20.54 3.20
N LEU A 139 27.10 19.24 3.28
CA LEU A 139 26.21 18.18 2.77
C LEU A 139 24.82 18.21 3.44
N LYS A 140 24.74 18.62 4.71
CA LYS A 140 23.47 18.78 5.44
C LYS A 140 22.55 19.83 4.79
N TYR A 141 23.11 20.75 4.01
CA TYR A 141 22.40 21.84 3.34
C TYR A 141 22.22 21.61 1.83
N LYS A 142 22.27 20.36 1.35
CA LYS A 142 22.12 20.02 -0.08
C LYS A 142 20.89 20.64 -0.75
N PHE A 143 19.79 20.79 0.00
CA PHE A 143 18.53 21.32 -0.51
C PHE A 143 18.65 22.80 -0.91
N PHE A 144 19.52 23.57 -0.25
CA PHE A 144 19.75 24.96 -0.59
C PHE A 144 20.33 25.13 -2.00
N TYR A 145 21.29 24.27 -2.37
CA TYR A 145 21.86 24.29 -3.71
C TYR A 145 20.84 23.80 -4.77
N GLN A 146 20.03 22.78 -4.42
CA GLN A 146 18.93 22.31 -5.28
C GLN A 146 17.90 23.42 -5.55
N PHE A 147 17.49 24.16 -4.51
CA PHE A 147 16.59 25.31 -4.64
C PHE A 147 17.17 26.41 -5.53
N LEU A 148 18.45 26.75 -5.36
CA LEU A 148 19.12 27.74 -6.20
C LEU A 148 19.20 27.30 -7.67
N LEU A 149 19.49 26.02 -7.96
CA LEU A 149 19.50 25.52 -9.33
C LEU A 149 18.14 25.58 -10.03
N GLY A 150 17.05 25.39 -9.28
CA GLY A 150 15.68 25.42 -9.79
C GLY A 150 15.16 26.82 -10.09
N HIS A 151 15.57 27.82 -9.32
CA HIS A 151 14.98 29.17 -9.38
C HIS A 151 15.96 30.28 -9.79
N GLU A 152 17.25 30.18 -9.46
CA GLU A 152 18.26 31.23 -9.72
C GLU A 152 19.62 30.62 -10.11
N ARG A 153 19.75 30.21 -11.38
CA ARG A 153 20.95 29.51 -11.89
C ARG A 153 22.24 30.31 -11.76
N ALA A 154 22.17 31.64 -11.90
CA ALA A 154 23.34 32.51 -11.78
C ALA A 154 23.96 32.44 -10.36
N ALA A 155 23.13 32.50 -9.32
CA ALA A 155 23.59 32.36 -7.93
C ALA A 155 24.19 30.98 -7.66
N ALA A 156 23.61 29.90 -8.22
CA ALA A 156 24.15 28.56 -8.09
C ALA A 156 25.53 28.40 -8.78
N GLN A 157 25.70 28.97 -9.96
CA GLN A 157 26.97 28.98 -10.69
C GLN A 157 28.06 29.71 -9.91
N GLU A 158 27.75 30.89 -9.37
CA GLU A 158 28.66 31.66 -8.53
C GLU A 158 29.13 30.84 -7.30
N LEU A 159 28.20 30.21 -6.58
CA LEU A 159 28.54 29.38 -5.41
C LEU A 159 29.47 28.21 -5.80
N ARG A 160 29.19 27.56 -6.94
CA ARG A 160 30.02 26.46 -7.45
C ARG A 160 31.43 26.95 -7.78
N GLU A 161 31.55 28.07 -8.48
CA GLU A 161 32.85 28.64 -8.86
C GLU A 161 33.66 29.06 -7.62
N GLN A 162 33.03 29.73 -6.66
CA GLN A 162 33.68 30.11 -5.40
C GLN A 162 34.13 28.90 -4.57
N TYR A 163 33.35 27.82 -4.58
CA TYR A 163 33.74 26.55 -3.94
C TYR A 163 34.94 25.92 -4.63
N VAL A 164 34.90 25.80 -5.96
CA VAL A 164 35.98 25.19 -6.76
C VAL A 164 37.28 25.97 -6.58
N ASP A 165 37.25 27.29 -6.75
CA ASP A 165 38.43 28.15 -6.57
C ASP A 165 39.02 28.03 -5.16
N THR A 166 38.17 28.03 -4.12
CA THR A 166 38.62 27.89 -2.74
C THR A 166 39.25 26.52 -2.48
N MET A 167 38.63 25.43 -2.96
CA MET A 167 39.16 24.08 -2.80
C MET A 167 40.46 23.88 -3.58
N SER A 168 40.54 24.38 -4.81
CA SER A 168 41.76 24.32 -5.63
C SER A 168 42.94 24.99 -4.93
N ARG A 169 42.74 26.17 -4.31
CA ARG A 169 43.80 26.85 -3.54
C ARG A 169 44.21 26.08 -2.30
N ILE A 170 43.25 25.49 -1.57
CA ILE A 170 43.52 24.68 -0.38
C ILE A 170 44.33 23.43 -0.74
N HIS A 171 43.87 22.67 -1.75
CA HIS A 171 44.60 21.50 -2.24
C HIS A 171 46.00 21.87 -2.72
N PHE A 172 46.13 22.93 -3.51
CA PHE A 172 47.45 23.41 -3.96
C PHE A 172 48.37 23.78 -2.80
N SER A 173 47.87 24.46 -1.77
CA SER A 173 48.63 24.80 -0.57
C SER A 173 49.11 23.55 0.19
N TYR A 174 48.25 22.54 0.33
CA TYR A 174 48.64 21.27 0.95
C TYR A 174 49.70 20.54 0.14
N PHE A 175 49.53 20.42 -1.18
CA PHE A 175 50.53 19.80 -2.06
C PHE A 175 51.85 20.57 -2.00
N LYS A 176 51.84 21.90 -2.11
CA LYS A 176 53.04 22.75 -2.01
C LYS A 176 53.75 22.61 -0.66
N SER A 177 53.00 22.58 0.44
CA SER A 177 53.53 22.36 1.79
C SER A 177 54.11 20.96 1.96
N TYR A 178 53.48 19.95 1.37
CA TYR A 178 53.96 18.57 1.37
C TYR A 178 55.26 18.45 0.57
N THR A 179 55.30 18.97 -0.66
CA THR A 179 56.50 19.01 -1.50
C THR A 179 57.63 19.78 -0.84
N GLY A 180 57.34 20.93 -0.21
CA GLY A 180 58.35 21.70 0.53
C GLY A 180 58.92 20.97 1.75
N ARG A 181 58.09 20.17 2.45
CA ARG A 181 58.55 19.30 3.54
C ARG A 181 59.39 18.13 3.02
N LEU A 182 59.00 17.52 1.90
CA LEU A 182 59.80 16.49 1.23
C LEU A 182 61.17 17.01 0.78
N MET A 183 61.23 18.21 0.20
CA MET A 183 62.50 18.82 -0.21
C MET A 183 63.41 19.16 0.97
N LYS A 184 62.86 19.55 2.13
CA LYS A 184 63.64 19.80 3.35
C LYS A 184 64.23 18.53 3.96
N ILE A 185 63.50 17.41 3.87
CA ILE A 185 64.00 16.09 4.29
C ILE A 185 65.14 15.61 3.36
N GLN A 186 65.19 16.08 2.12
CA GLN A 186 66.25 15.72 1.16
C GLN A 186 67.58 16.48 1.37
N VAL A 187 67.57 17.62 2.08
CA VAL A 187 68.77 18.47 2.28
C VAL A 187 69.43 18.27 3.64
N GLY A 188 68.70 17.77 4.64
CA GLY A 188 69.30 17.28 5.86
C GLY A 188 69.71 15.82 5.69
N ILE A 189 70.95 15.50 6.06
CA ILE A 189 71.39 14.21 6.61
C ILE A 189 72.33 13.36 5.72
N PRO A 190 73.65 13.51 5.92
CA PRO A 190 74.65 12.51 5.52
C PRO A 190 74.72 11.27 6.46
N GLY A 191 74.05 11.27 7.63
CA GLY A 191 74.18 10.23 8.67
C GLY A 191 73.12 9.11 8.73
N ILE A 192 72.01 9.18 7.97
CA ILE A 192 70.86 8.25 8.06
C ILE A 192 70.87 7.17 6.96
N PHE A 193 71.73 7.30 5.95
CA PHE A 193 71.77 6.36 4.81
C PHE A 193 72.04 4.90 5.20
N GLY A 194 72.65 4.64 6.37
CA GLY A 194 72.83 3.27 6.89
C GLY A 194 71.53 2.60 7.36
N ASN A 195 70.59 3.34 7.96
CA ASN A 195 69.30 2.80 8.42
C ASN A 195 68.21 2.82 7.34
N PHE A 196 68.35 3.68 6.33
CA PHE A 196 67.39 3.77 5.21
C PHE A 196 67.44 2.56 4.28
N GLY A 197 68.61 1.93 4.12
CA GLY A 197 68.75 0.68 3.35
C GLY A 197 68.00 -0.50 4.01
N ASN A 198 68.08 -0.62 5.34
CA ASN A 198 67.33 -1.62 6.10
C ASN A 198 65.81 -1.35 6.06
N PHE A 199 65.39 -0.08 6.10
CA PHE A 199 63.98 0.29 5.96
C PHE A 199 63.42 -0.06 4.58
N TRP A 200 64.12 0.28 3.49
CA TRP A 200 63.67 -0.07 2.14
C TRP A 200 63.74 -1.56 1.86
N GLY A 201 64.72 -2.28 2.43
CA GLY A 201 64.78 -3.74 2.40
C GLY A 201 63.57 -4.38 3.09
N PHE A 202 63.22 -3.91 4.29
CA PHE A 202 62.04 -4.37 5.03
C PHE A 202 60.73 -3.98 4.32
N PHE A 203 60.66 -2.76 3.78
CA PHE A 203 59.50 -2.26 3.02
C PHE A 203 59.30 -3.02 1.69
N GLY A 204 60.38 -3.46 1.05
CA GLY A 204 60.32 -4.31 -0.14
C GLY A 204 59.78 -5.71 0.15
N ILE A 205 60.28 -6.39 1.19
CA ILE A 205 59.75 -7.69 1.66
C ILE A 205 58.27 -7.53 2.05
N PHE A 206 57.94 -6.41 2.70
CA PHE A 206 56.59 -6.05 3.10
C PHE A 206 55.63 -5.85 1.92
N LEU A 207 56.01 -5.09 0.89
CA LEU A 207 55.19 -4.91 -0.32
C LEU A 207 55.00 -6.23 -1.07
N GLY A 208 56.01 -7.12 -1.06
CA GLY A 208 55.88 -8.47 -1.60
C GLY A 208 54.82 -9.30 -0.87
N PHE A 209 54.84 -9.31 0.46
CA PHE A 209 53.86 -10.03 1.26
C PHE A 209 52.45 -9.43 1.14
N PHE A 210 52.34 -8.10 1.18
CA PHE A 210 51.06 -7.38 1.03
C PHE A 210 50.46 -7.56 -0.36
N GLY A 211 51.30 -7.56 -1.41
CA GLY A 211 50.88 -7.87 -2.78
C GLY A 211 50.37 -9.30 -2.91
N GLY A 212 51.06 -10.28 -2.32
CA GLY A 212 50.61 -11.68 -2.29
C GLY A 212 49.27 -11.85 -1.55
N PHE A 213 49.12 -11.18 -0.42
CA PHE A 213 47.89 -11.18 0.36
C PHE A 213 46.70 -10.52 -0.39
N LEU A 214 46.92 -9.37 -1.02
CA LEU A 214 45.93 -8.72 -1.88
C LEU A 214 45.54 -9.59 -3.08
N GLY A 215 46.49 -10.36 -3.62
CA GLY A 215 46.23 -11.34 -4.67
C GLY A 215 45.27 -12.44 -4.21
N ILE A 216 45.50 -13.02 -3.03
CA ILE A 216 44.61 -14.03 -2.44
C ILE A 216 43.22 -13.43 -2.14
N PHE A 217 43.18 -12.21 -1.59
CA PHE A 217 41.94 -11.50 -1.30
C PHE A 217 41.10 -11.26 -2.56
N TRP A 218 41.71 -10.74 -3.64
CA TRP A 218 41.00 -10.50 -4.89
C TRP A 218 40.62 -11.79 -5.61
N GLY A 219 41.42 -12.86 -5.48
CA GLY A 219 41.05 -14.20 -5.95
C GLY A 219 39.78 -14.70 -5.28
N PHE A 220 39.75 -14.72 -3.94
CA PHE A 220 38.59 -15.13 -3.16
C PHE A 220 37.34 -14.26 -3.43
N PHE A 221 37.54 -12.94 -3.56
CA PHE A 221 36.46 -12.02 -3.89
C PHE A 221 35.92 -12.22 -5.31
N GLY A 222 36.79 -12.55 -6.26
CA GLY A 222 36.41 -12.97 -7.62
C GLY A 222 35.57 -14.23 -7.61
N ASP A 223 35.99 -15.27 -6.88
CA ASP A 223 35.26 -16.53 -6.74
C ASP A 223 33.89 -16.32 -6.08
N PHE A 224 33.80 -15.44 -5.07
CA PHE A 224 32.56 -15.04 -4.42
C PHE A 224 31.57 -14.39 -5.39
N LEU A 225 32.04 -13.44 -6.22
CA LEU A 225 31.21 -12.82 -7.25
C LEU A 225 30.77 -13.83 -8.33
N GLY A 226 31.66 -14.75 -8.71
CA GLY A 226 31.34 -15.83 -9.64
C GLY A 226 30.22 -16.75 -9.10
N PHE A 227 30.29 -17.13 -7.83
CA PHE A 227 29.26 -17.91 -7.15
C PHE A 227 27.92 -17.18 -7.08
N LEU A 228 27.91 -15.87 -6.80
CA LEU A 228 26.71 -15.02 -6.85
C LEU A 228 26.07 -15.02 -8.24
N GLY A 229 26.88 -15.05 -9.30
CA GLY A 229 26.40 -15.21 -10.67
C GLY A 229 25.69 -16.55 -10.91
N VAL A 230 26.29 -17.66 -10.47
CA VAL A 230 25.68 -19.01 -10.56
C VAL A 230 24.39 -19.08 -9.73
N PHE A 231 24.38 -18.48 -8.54
CA PHE A 231 23.22 -18.38 -7.66
C PHE A 231 22.05 -17.66 -8.35
N TRP A 232 22.31 -16.53 -9.00
CA TRP A 232 21.28 -15.81 -9.76
C TRP A 232 20.77 -16.61 -10.96
N GLY A 233 21.62 -17.38 -11.62
CA GLY A 233 21.21 -18.32 -12.67
C GLY A 233 20.27 -19.40 -12.16
N PHE A 234 20.56 -20.00 -11.00
CA PHE A 234 19.68 -20.98 -10.37
C PHE A 234 18.34 -20.36 -9.94
N PHE A 235 18.38 -19.15 -9.37
CA PHE A 235 17.18 -18.41 -8.99
C PHE A 235 16.27 -18.11 -10.18
N TRP A 236 16.84 -17.77 -11.33
CA TRP A 236 16.10 -17.54 -12.57
C TRP A 236 15.38 -18.80 -13.07
N ILE A 237 16.08 -19.94 -13.10
CA ILE A 237 15.49 -21.24 -13.50
C ILE A 237 14.36 -21.62 -12.55
N PHE A 238 14.59 -21.49 -11.25
CA PHE A 238 13.59 -21.76 -10.21
C PHE A 238 12.36 -20.87 -10.36
N TRP A 239 12.55 -19.57 -10.59
CA TRP A 239 11.46 -18.62 -10.81
C TRP A 239 10.64 -18.95 -12.07
N GLY A 240 11.30 -19.35 -13.15
CA GLY A 240 10.63 -19.77 -14.39
C GLY A 240 9.76 -21.02 -14.19
N PHE A 241 10.30 -22.06 -13.54
CA PHE A 241 9.55 -23.28 -13.20
C PHE A 241 8.34 -22.97 -12.31
N PHE A 242 8.52 -22.12 -11.30
CA PHE A 242 7.48 -21.70 -10.38
C PHE A 242 6.37 -20.89 -11.07
N GLY A 243 6.75 -19.96 -11.96
CA GLY A 243 5.81 -19.21 -12.78
C GLY A 243 4.94 -20.12 -13.65
N GLY A 244 5.51 -21.21 -14.20
CA GLY A 244 4.77 -22.23 -14.94
C GLY A 244 3.72 -22.95 -14.08
N ILE A 245 4.08 -23.39 -12.88
CA ILE A 245 3.16 -24.05 -11.94
C ILE A 245 2.03 -23.10 -11.51
N LEU A 246 2.37 -21.86 -11.17
CA LEU A 246 1.36 -20.85 -10.84
C LEU A 246 0.43 -20.56 -12.02
N GLY A 247 0.95 -20.53 -13.25
CA GLY A 247 0.13 -20.36 -14.44
C GLY A 247 -0.93 -21.46 -14.60
N VAL A 248 -0.53 -22.73 -14.45
CA VAL A 248 -1.46 -23.87 -14.48
C VAL A 248 -2.49 -23.77 -13.35
N PHE A 249 -2.04 -23.40 -12.15
CA PHE A 249 -2.90 -23.23 -10.97
C PHE A 249 -3.96 -22.13 -11.16
N TRP A 250 -3.56 -20.96 -11.65
CA TRP A 250 -4.49 -19.86 -11.93
C TRP A 250 -5.45 -20.18 -13.08
N GLY A 251 -4.99 -20.94 -14.08
CA GLY A 251 -5.87 -21.46 -15.14
C GLY A 251 -6.95 -22.39 -14.58
N PHE A 252 -6.58 -23.30 -13.67
CA PHE A 252 -7.53 -24.19 -13.01
C PHE A 252 -8.53 -23.42 -12.13
N LEU A 253 -8.06 -22.45 -11.35
CA LEU A 253 -8.90 -21.57 -10.54
C LEU A 253 -9.90 -20.76 -11.38
N GLY A 254 -9.46 -20.24 -12.53
CA GLY A 254 -10.32 -19.53 -13.47
C GLY A 254 -11.44 -20.41 -14.01
N GLY A 255 -11.11 -21.64 -14.44
CA GLY A 255 -12.11 -22.62 -14.88
C GLY A 255 -13.07 -23.03 -13.77
N PHE A 256 -12.54 -23.27 -12.57
CA PHE A 256 -13.32 -23.59 -11.38
C PHE A 256 -14.31 -22.48 -11.02
N TRP A 257 -13.88 -21.22 -11.04
CA TRP A 257 -14.73 -20.07 -10.74
C TRP A 257 -15.80 -19.85 -11.82
N GLY A 258 -15.50 -20.17 -13.08
CA GLY A 258 -16.49 -20.19 -14.17
C GLY A 258 -17.63 -21.17 -13.90
N VAL A 259 -17.29 -22.44 -13.63
CA VAL A 259 -18.27 -23.48 -13.26
C VAL A 259 -19.08 -23.07 -12.03
N PHE A 260 -18.45 -22.43 -11.05
CA PHE A 260 -19.10 -21.93 -9.85
C PHE A 260 -20.10 -20.80 -10.13
N GLY A 261 -19.72 -19.87 -11.02
CA GLY A 261 -20.60 -18.81 -11.48
C GLY A 261 -21.86 -19.35 -12.16
N ASP A 262 -21.69 -20.33 -13.04
CA ASP A 262 -22.81 -20.98 -13.74
C ASP A 262 -23.72 -21.74 -12.76
N PHE A 263 -23.13 -22.46 -11.81
CA PHE A 263 -23.87 -23.18 -10.77
C PHE A 263 -24.71 -22.23 -9.89
N PHE A 264 -24.14 -21.13 -9.41
CA PHE A 264 -24.89 -20.13 -8.63
C PHE A 264 -25.91 -19.35 -9.47
N GLY A 265 -25.64 -19.16 -10.75
CA GLY A 265 -26.60 -18.61 -11.71
C GLY A 265 -27.84 -19.49 -11.83
N PHE A 266 -27.65 -20.80 -12.04
CA PHE A 266 -28.72 -21.79 -12.04
C PHE A 266 -29.45 -21.83 -10.68
N PHE A 267 -28.70 -21.83 -9.58
CA PHE A 267 -29.24 -21.86 -8.22
C PHE A 267 -30.14 -20.67 -7.91
N LYS A 268 -29.76 -19.48 -8.39
CA LYS A 268 -30.55 -18.25 -8.23
C LYS A 268 -31.89 -18.34 -8.96
N ILE A 269 -31.91 -18.87 -10.18
CA ILE A 269 -33.13 -19.06 -10.98
C ILE A 269 -34.02 -20.12 -10.29
N PHE A 270 -33.43 -21.25 -9.93
CA PHE A 270 -34.10 -22.32 -9.21
C PHE A 270 -34.76 -21.79 -7.93
N PHE A 271 -34.03 -21.13 -7.03
CA PHE A 271 -34.60 -20.62 -5.78
C PHE A 271 -35.69 -19.56 -5.97
N ARG A 272 -35.55 -18.68 -6.96
CA ARG A 272 -36.57 -17.67 -7.26
C ARG A 272 -37.89 -18.33 -7.66
N ASP A 273 -37.84 -19.26 -8.60
CA ASP A 273 -39.05 -19.84 -9.21
C ASP A 273 -39.63 -20.95 -8.33
N PHE A 274 -38.78 -21.78 -7.73
CA PHE A 274 -39.15 -22.88 -6.84
C PHE A 274 -39.75 -22.38 -5.53
N LEU A 275 -39.08 -21.46 -4.83
CA LEU A 275 -39.51 -20.99 -3.52
C LEU A 275 -40.72 -20.06 -3.65
N GLY A 276 -40.81 -19.30 -4.75
CA GLY A 276 -41.96 -18.48 -5.09
C GLY A 276 -43.23 -19.31 -5.31
N ASN A 277 -43.17 -20.35 -6.15
CA ASN A 277 -44.30 -21.25 -6.37
C ASN A 277 -44.68 -22.03 -5.11
N PHE A 278 -43.68 -22.49 -4.34
CA PHE A 278 -43.90 -23.18 -3.08
C PHE A 278 -44.64 -22.31 -2.05
N LEU A 279 -44.19 -21.06 -1.85
CA LEU A 279 -44.84 -20.13 -0.93
C LEU A 279 -46.25 -19.73 -1.40
N GLY A 280 -46.47 -19.62 -2.71
CA GLY A 280 -47.79 -19.35 -3.29
C GLY A 280 -48.77 -20.48 -2.98
N ILE A 281 -48.41 -21.72 -3.32
CA ILE A 281 -49.25 -22.90 -3.06
C ILE A 281 -49.51 -23.09 -1.56
N PHE A 282 -48.50 -22.87 -0.72
CA PHE A 282 -48.64 -22.96 0.73
C PHE A 282 -49.55 -21.85 1.29
N GLY A 283 -49.47 -20.64 0.73
CA GLY A 283 -50.35 -19.52 1.07
C GLY A 283 -51.81 -19.80 0.70
N ASP A 284 -52.05 -20.32 -0.51
CA ASP A 284 -53.39 -20.69 -0.98
C ASP A 284 -54.01 -21.80 -0.12
N PHE A 285 -53.21 -22.82 0.21
CA PHE A 285 -53.61 -23.90 1.13
C PHE A 285 -54.00 -23.37 2.51
N TRP A 286 -53.19 -22.45 3.07
CA TRP A 286 -53.47 -21.84 4.36
C TRP A 286 -54.74 -20.98 4.32
N GLY A 287 -54.97 -20.24 3.23
CA GLY A 287 -56.20 -19.47 3.01
C GLY A 287 -57.45 -20.35 3.02
N ILE A 288 -57.45 -21.44 2.22
CA ILE A 288 -58.55 -22.41 2.17
C ILE A 288 -58.81 -23.02 3.56
N PHE A 289 -57.76 -23.30 4.32
CA PHE A 289 -57.86 -23.84 5.68
C PHE A 289 -58.55 -22.86 6.66
N TRP A 290 -58.23 -21.57 6.59
CA TRP A 290 -58.86 -20.55 7.44
C TRP A 290 -60.31 -20.26 7.05
N ASP A 291 -60.61 -20.18 5.75
CA ASP A 291 -61.98 -20.01 5.26
C ASP A 291 -62.87 -21.18 5.70
N PHE A 292 -62.33 -22.40 5.66
CA PHE A 292 -63.02 -23.59 6.14
C PHE A 292 -63.20 -23.60 7.67
N LEU A 293 -62.20 -23.19 8.46
CA LEU A 293 -62.35 -23.01 9.91
C LEU A 293 -63.45 -22.00 10.26
N GLY A 294 -63.57 -20.94 9.46
CA GLY A 294 -64.68 -19.99 9.56
C GLY A 294 -66.04 -20.64 9.27
N PHE A 295 -66.16 -21.38 8.17
CA PHE A 295 -67.38 -22.12 7.82
C PHE A 295 -67.75 -23.17 8.89
N PHE A 296 -66.77 -23.92 9.37
CA PHE A 296 -66.91 -24.94 10.41
C PHE A 296 -67.34 -24.34 11.75
N GLY A 297 -66.79 -23.17 12.10
CA GLY A 297 -67.23 -22.40 13.26
C GLY A 297 -68.69 -21.95 13.14
N GLY A 298 -69.10 -21.45 11.96
CA GLY A 298 -70.49 -21.09 11.67
C GLY A 298 -71.43 -22.30 11.73
N PHE A 299 -71.00 -23.44 11.17
CA PHE A 299 -71.73 -24.70 11.23
C PHE A 299 -71.87 -25.21 12.67
N LEU A 300 -70.81 -25.16 13.48
CA LEU A 300 -70.84 -25.47 14.91
C LEU A 300 -71.82 -24.57 15.65
N GLY A 301 -71.83 -23.27 15.35
CA GLY A 301 -72.81 -22.32 15.90
C GLY A 301 -74.24 -22.76 15.62
N ILE A 302 -74.57 -22.99 14.34
CA ILE A 302 -75.89 -23.48 13.92
C ILE A 302 -76.23 -24.84 14.56
N PHE A 303 -75.25 -25.74 14.68
CA PHE A 303 -75.41 -27.05 15.29
C PHE A 303 -75.70 -26.96 16.79
N TRP A 304 -75.00 -26.08 17.51
CA TRP A 304 -75.26 -25.82 18.94
C TRP A 304 -76.62 -25.13 19.15
N ASP A 305 -76.98 -24.18 18.30
CA ASP A 305 -78.31 -23.55 18.30
C ASP A 305 -79.41 -24.60 18.03
N PHE A 306 -79.19 -25.47 17.05
CA PHE A 306 -80.11 -26.55 16.70
C PHE A 306 -80.23 -27.61 17.82
N LEU A 307 -79.13 -28.02 18.45
CA LEU A 307 -79.13 -28.93 19.61
C LEU A 307 -79.85 -28.32 20.82
N GLY A 308 -79.72 -27.01 21.02
CA GLY A 308 -80.46 -26.27 22.04
C GLY A 308 -81.97 -26.28 21.81
N VAL A 309 -82.41 -26.26 20.54
CA VAL A 309 -83.83 -26.33 20.15
C VAL A 309 -84.38 -27.76 20.21
N PHE A 310 -83.55 -28.79 19.93
CA PHE A 310 -83.97 -30.19 19.75
C PHE A 310 -83.61 -31.13 20.91
N GLY A 311 -83.58 -30.63 22.15
CA GLY A 311 -83.20 -31.37 23.38
C GLY A 311 -83.93 -32.68 23.70
N GLY A 312 -84.78 -33.23 22.82
CA GLY A 312 -85.46 -34.52 22.97
C GLY A 312 -85.43 -35.47 21.76
N PHE A 313 -84.85 -35.13 20.60
CA PHE A 313 -85.02 -35.93 19.36
C PHE A 313 -83.78 -36.74 18.96
N PHE A 314 -83.09 -37.31 19.95
CA PHE A 314 -81.76 -37.91 19.78
C PHE A 314 -81.80 -39.38 19.31
N ARG A 315 -81.89 -39.61 18.00
CA ARG A 315 -81.29 -40.84 17.39
C ARG A 315 -81.10 -40.78 15.88
N ILE A 316 -82.11 -40.33 15.13
CA ILE A 316 -82.08 -40.31 13.65
C ILE A 316 -81.20 -39.17 13.14
N PHE A 317 -81.21 -38.04 13.86
CA PHE A 317 -80.43 -36.84 13.54
C PHE A 317 -78.91 -37.09 13.51
N PHE A 318 -78.41 -37.92 14.44
CA PHE A 318 -76.98 -38.24 14.54
C PHE A 318 -76.51 -39.13 13.36
N LEU A 319 -77.38 -39.96 12.79
CA LEU A 319 -77.03 -40.84 11.66
C LEU A 319 -76.91 -40.06 10.34
N PHE A 320 -77.76 -39.04 10.12
CA PHE A 320 -77.73 -38.21 8.92
C PHE A 320 -76.47 -37.31 8.90
N PHE A 321 -76.15 -36.66 10.03
CA PHE A 321 -74.94 -35.84 10.13
C PHE A 321 -73.65 -36.64 10.13
N ARG A 322 -73.65 -37.86 10.69
CA ARG A 322 -72.47 -38.73 10.66
C ARG A 322 -72.03 -39.08 9.24
N GLY A 323 -72.95 -39.31 8.30
CA GLY A 323 -72.59 -39.63 6.92
C GLY A 323 -71.95 -38.45 6.20
N PHE A 324 -72.64 -37.30 6.21
CA PHE A 324 -72.20 -36.08 5.51
C PHE A 324 -70.86 -35.56 6.02
N PHE A 325 -70.67 -35.50 7.34
CA PHE A 325 -69.43 -34.99 7.94
C PHE A 325 -68.26 -35.97 7.76
N TRP A 326 -68.54 -37.26 7.72
CA TRP A 326 -67.52 -38.30 7.57
C TRP A 326 -66.95 -38.33 6.16
N GLU A 327 -67.80 -38.33 5.13
CA GLU A 327 -67.32 -38.25 3.73
C GLU A 327 -66.53 -36.96 3.49
N PHE A 328 -67.07 -35.82 3.91
CA PHE A 328 -66.38 -34.54 3.80
C PHE A 328 -65.00 -34.53 4.50
N PHE A 329 -64.92 -35.10 5.71
CA PHE A 329 -63.68 -35.17 6.48
C PHE A 329 -62.63 -36.09 5.85
N TRP A 330 -63.06 -37.24 5.29
CA TRP A 330 -62.16 -38.18 4.64
C TRP A 330 -61.68 -37.70 3.26
N ASP A 331 -62.52 -37.01 2.50
CA ASP A 331 -62.11 -36.36 1.25
C ASP A 331 -61.05 -35.27 1.52
N PHE A 332 -61.24 -34.48 2.60
CA PHE A 332 -60.26 -33.49 3.03
C PHE A 332 -58.95 -34.12 3.48
N LEU A 333 -58.99 -35.17 4.32
CA LEU A 333 -57.80 -35.92 4.72
C LEU A 333 -57.10 -36.53 3.51
N GLY A 334 -57.84 -36.99 2.50
CA GLY A 334 -57.29 -37.47 1.24
C GLY A 334 -56.50 -36.40 0.49
N VAL A 335 -57.08 -35.20 0.31
CA VAL A 335 -56.41 -34.06 -0.35
C VAL A 335 -55.21 -33.58 0.48
N PHE A 336 -55.35 -33.51 1.80
CA PHE A 336 -54.30 -33.12 2.73
C PHE A 336 -53.10 -34.08 2.69
N TRP A 337 -53.37 -35.39 2.72
CA TRP A 337 -52.32 -36.41 2.60
C TRP A 337 -51.69 -36.41 1.21
N GLY A 338 -52.45 -36.19 0.15
CA GLY A 338 -51.91 -36.02 -1.21
C GLY A 338 -50.89 -34.88 -1.26
N PHE A 339 -51.26 -33.71 -0.73
CA PHE A 339 -50.37 -32.56 -0.60
C PHE A 339 -49.12 -32.84 0.24
N PHE A 340 -49.29 -33.59 1.34
CA PHE A 340 -48.19 -33.95 2.22
C PHE A 340 -47.21 -34.92 1.55
N TRP A 341 -47.70 -35.86 0.73
CA TRP A 341 -46.87 -36.77 -0.06
C TRP A 341 -46.11 -36.06 -1.17
N ASP A 342 -46.75 -35.12 -1.88
CA ASP A 342 -46.09 -34.29 -2.89
C ASP A 342 -45.00 -33.41 -2.26
N PHE A 343 -45.28 -32.83 -1.09
CA PHE A 343 -44.29 -32.08 -0.31
C PHE A 343 -43.10 -32.95 0.12
N TRP A 344 -43.35 -34.19 0.55
CA TRP A 344 -42.28 -35.11 0.93
C TRP A 344 -41.43 -35.53 -0.27
N GLY A 345 -42.04 -35.76 -1.43
CA GLY A 345 -41.33 -35.98 -2.70
C GLY A 345 -40.44 -34.80 -3.08
N PHE A 346 -40.93 -33.58 -2.84
CA PHE A 346 -40.20 -32.33 -3.09
C PHE A 346 -38.98 -32.16 -2.18
N LEU A 347 -39.13 -32.48 -0.88
CA LEU A 347 -38.03 -32.55 0.08
C LEU A 347 -36.97 -33.58 -0.32
N GLY A 348 -37.38 -34.69 -0.94
CA GLY A 348 -36.48 -35.69 -1.51
C GLY A 348 -35.58 -35.12 -2.62
N ILE A 349 -36.14 -34.35 -3.56
CA ILE A 349 -35.39 -33.68 -4.64
C ILE A 349 -34.41 -32.65 -4.05
N PHE A 350 -34.84 -31.91 -3.03
CA PHE A 350 -33.97 -30.98 -2.30
C PHE A 350 -32.82 -31.70 -1.58
N GLY A 351 -33.07 -32.89 -1.05
CA GLY A 351 -32.04 -33.76 -0.47
C GLY A 351 -30.97 -34.21 -1.48
N ILE A 352 -31.37 -34.61 -2.69
CA ILE A 352 -30.44 -34.96 -3.78
C ILE A 352 -29.56 -33.76 -4.14
N PHE A 353 -30.16 -32.56 -4.19
CA PHE A 353 -29.46 -31.32 -4.47
C PHE A 353 -28.42 -30.98 -3.37
N LEU A 354 -28.79 -31.09 -2.09
CA LEU A 354 -27.86 -30.90 -0.97
C LEU A 354 -26.71 -31.91 -1.00
N GLY A 355 -26.97 -33.16 -1.41
CA GLY A 355 -25.94 -34.17 -1.61
C GLY A 355 -24.93 -33.80 -2.69
N PHE A 356 -25.40 -33.27 -3.83
CA PHE A 356 -24.53 -32.78 -4.91
C PHE A 356 -23.67 -31.58 -4.45
N PHE A 357 -24.27 -30.65 -3.71
CA PHE A 357 -23.56 -29.51 -3.12
C PHE A 357 -22.49 -29.95 -2.11
N GLY A 358 -22.79 -30.95 -1.28
CA GLY A 358 -21.82 -31.58 -0.38
C GLY A 358 -20.63 -32.20 -1.12
N GLY A 359 -20.90 -32.92 -2.23
CA GLY A 359 -19.85 -33.47 -3.09
C GLY A 359 -18.95 -32.38 -3.70
N PHE A 360 -19.55 -31.25 -4.11
CA PHE A 360 -18.83 -30.10 -4.64
C PHE A 360 -17.90 -29.45 -3.60
N LEU A 361 -18.38 -29.27 -2.36
CA LEU A 361 -17.55 -28.79 -1.25
C LEU A 361 -16.42 -29.76 -0.90
N GLY A 362 -16.64 -31.07 -1.07
CA GLY A 362 -15.59 -32.08 -0.92
C GLY A 362 -14.43 -31.89 -1.89
N VAL A 363 -14.71 -31.61 -3.17
CA VAL A 363 -13.69 -31.32 -4.19
C VAL A 363 -12.89 -30.06 -3.83
N PHE A 364 -13.55 -29.05 -3.26
CA PHE A 364 -12.89 -27.83 -2.79
C PHE A 364 -11.92 -28.11 -1.63
N GLY A 365 -12.31 -28.99 -0.71
CA GLY A 365 -11.45 -29.45 0.38
C GLY A 365 -10.18 -30.14 -0.13
N VAL A 366 -10.29 -31.03 -1.12
CA VAL A 366 -9.14 -31.71 -1.74
C VAL A 366 -8.20 -30.73 -2.43
N PHE A 367 -8.75 -29.76 -3.18
CA PHE A 367 -7.98 -28.73 -3.85
C PHE A 367 -7.20 -27.84 -2.86
N TRP A 368 -7.85 -27.41 -1.77
CA TRP A 368 -7.20 -26.58 -0.76
C TRP A 368 -6.14 -27.35 0.03
N GLY A 369 -6.35 -28.65 0.26
CA GLY A 369 -5.33 -29.54 0.82
C GLY A 369 -4.07 -29.60 -0.05
N PHE A 370 -4.24 -29.87 -1.35
CA PHE A 370 -3.12 -29.92 -2.29
C PHE A 370 -2.36 -28.59 -2.40
N PHE A 371 -3.08 -27.47 -2.33
CA PHE A 371 -2.48 -26.14 -2.28
C PHE A 371 -1.67 -25.91 -1.00
N GLY A 372 -2.19 -26.32 0.15
CA GLY A 372 -1.50 -26.25 1.43
C GLY A 372 -0.20 -27.06 1.42
N ASP A 373 -0.24 -28.30 0.92
CA ASP A 373 0.92 -29.18 0.83
C ASP A 373 2.01 -28.60 -0.09
N PHE A 374 1.61 -28.07 -1.25
CA PHE A 374 2.52 -27.41 -2.18
C PHE A 374 3.20 -26.19 -1.55
N LEU A 375 2.43 -25.34 -0.87
CA LEU A 375 2.93 -24.12 -0.24
C LEU A 375 3.85 -24.45 0.95
N GLY A 376 3.56 -25.53 1.67
CA GLY A 376 4.41 -26.08 2.73
C GLY A 376 5.77 -26.56 2.21
N ILE A 377 5.79 -27.36 1.14
CA ILE A 377 7.05 -27.81 0.49
C ILE A 377 7.86 -26.62 0.01
N PHE A 378 7.20 -25.63 -0.61
CA PHE A 378 7.83 -24.42 -1.12
C PHE A 378 8.50 -23.60 -0.01
N LEU A 379 7.75 -23.28 1.06
CA LEU A 379 8.29 -22.52 2.19
C LEU A 379 9.40 -23.29 2.92
N GLY A 380 9.27 -24.62 3.02
CA GLY A 380 10.31 -25.48 3.58
C GLY A 380 11.60 -25.42 2.78
N PHE A 381 11.54 -25.55 1.45
CA PHE A 381 12.71 -25.46 0.58
C PHE A 381 13.36 -24.07 0.64
N PHE A 382 12.56 -23.01 0.58
CA PHE A 382 13.04 -21.63 0.68
C PHE A 382 13.70 -21.36 2.04
N GLY A 383 13.11 -21.89 3.11
CA GLY A 383 13.64 -21.81 4.46
C GLY A 383 15.01 -22.48 4.59
N ILE A 384 15.16 -23.73 4.13
CA ILE A 384 16.43 -24.47 4.16
C ILE A 384 17.49 -23.75 3.31
N PHE A 385 17.12 -23.31 2.11
CA PHE A 385 18.03 -22.63 1.19
C PHE A 385 18.59 -21.32 1.78
N PHE A 386 17.73 -20.45 2.30
CA PHE A 386 18.20 -19.20 2.90
C PHE A 386 18.92 -19.43 4.23
N ARG A 387 18.38 -20.29 5.10
CA ARG A 387 18.97 -20.56 6.43
C ARG A 387 20.31 -21.27 6.34
N ASP A 388 20.38 -22.39 5.64
CA ASP A 388 21.51 -23.31 5.75
C ASP A 388 22.59 -23.04 4.70
N PHE A 389 22.23 -22.43 3.57
CA PHE A 389 23.19 -22.14 2.50
C PHE A 389 23.58 -20.66 2.46
N PHE A 390 22.61 -19.75 2.35
CA PHE A 390 22.90 -18.32 2.20
C PHE A 390 23.52 -17.70 3.46
N TRP A 391 22.96 -17.95 4.65
CA TRP A 391 23.49 -17.36 5.88
C TRP A 391 24.82 -17.96 6.32
N ASN A 392 25.03 -19.28 6.17
CA ASN A 392 26.33 -19.89 6.46
C ASN A 392 27.43 -19.35 5.55
N PHE A 393 27.14 -19.18 4.27
CA PHE A 393 28.08 -18.60 3.31
C PHE A 393 28.42 -17.13 3.62
N LEU A 394 27.42 -16.33 4.01
CA LEU A 394 27.63 -14.97 4.51
C LEU A 394 28.46 -14.95 5.79
N GLY A 395 28.24 -15.89 6.70
CA GLY A 395 29.05 -16.04 7.92
C GLY A 395 30.53 -16.24 7.62
N ILE A 396 30.87 -17.19 6.75
CA ILE A 396 32.25 -17.45 6.31
C ILE A 396 32.88 -16.20 5.69
N PHE A 397 32.11 -15.45 4.89
CA PHE A 397 32.57 -14.20 4.28
C PHE A 397 32.86 -13.09 5.32
N TRP A 398 32.00 -12.97 6.34
CA TRP A 398 32.20 -12.00 7.43
C TRP A 398 33.37 -12.37 8.33
N ASP A 399 33.58 -13.66 8.62
CA ASP A 399 34.74 -14.14 9.37
C ASP A 399 36.05 -13.84 8.62
N PHE A 400 36.06 -14.04 7.30
CA PHE A 400 37.18 -13.69 6.43
C PHE A 400 37.48 -12.18 6.45
N LEU A 401 36.45 -11.33 6.33
CA LEU A 401 36.58 -9.88 6.45
C LEU A 401 37.08 -9.43 7.83
N GLY A 402 36.60 -10.10 8.90
CA GLY A 402 37.07 -9.85 10.26
C GLY A 402 38.56 -10.15 10.41
N GLY A 403 39.02 -11.30 9.90
CA GLY A 403 40.44 -11.65 9.86
C GLY A 403 41.28 -10.66 9.04
N PHE A 404 40.76 -10.22 7.89
CA PHE A 404 41.40 -9.21 7.05
C PHE A 404 41.59 -7.87 7.80
N TRP A 405 40.54 -7.36 8.43
CA TRP A 405 40.61 -6.10 9.19
C TRP A 405 41.47 -6.21 10.44
N GLY A 406 41.48 -7.38 11.10
CA GLY A 406 42.38 -7.66 12.22
C GLY A 406 43.85 -7.59 11.81
N PHE A 407 44.22 -8.29 10.72
CA PHE A 407 45.56 -8.23 10.16
C PHE A 407 45.94 -6.81 9.72
N PHE A 408 45.03 -6.10 9.06
CA PHE A 408 45.25 -4.72 8.63
C PHE A 408 45.40 -3.74 9.82
N GLY A 409 44.70 -3.99 10.93
CA GLY A 409 44.84 -3.24 12.17
C GLY A 409 46.20 -3.42 12.84
N VAL A 410 46.69 -4.67 12.95
CA VAL A 410 48.05 -4.97 13.43
C VAL A 410 49.10 -4.31 12.54
N PHE A 411 48.87 -4.35 11.23
CA PHE A 411 49.72 -3.69 10.23
C PHE A 411 49.81 -2.17 10.45
N LEU A 412 48.68 -1.47 10.60
CA LEU A 412 48.66 -0.04 10.88
C LEU A 412 49.32 0.30 12.23
N GLY A 413 49.20 -0.58 13.22
CA GLY A 413 49.88 -0.45 14.51
C GLY A 413 51.39 -0.49 14.38
N PHE A 414 51.94 -1.47 13.64
CA PHE A 414 53.37 -1.59 13.39
C PHE A 414 53.91 -0.39 12.59
N PHE A 415 53.17 0.03 11.57
CA PHE A 415 53.54 1.20 10.76
C PHE A 415 53.56 2.50 11.59
N ARG A 416 52.60 2.65 12.51
CA ARG A 416 52.53 3.78 13.43
C ARG A 416 53.67 3.75 14.46
N GLY A 417 54.03 2.58 14.98
CA GLY A 417 55.15 2.41 15.91
C GLY A 417 56.50 2.75 15.26
N PHE A 418 56.77 2.18 14.08
CA PHE A 418 57.99 2.43 13.33
C PHE A 418 58.17 3.91 12.96
N PHE A 419 57.11 4.56 12.43
CA PHE A 419 57.16 5.99 12.13
C PHE A 419 57.21 6.87 13.39
N GLY A 420 56.65 6.39 14.51
CA GLY A 420 56.72 7.08 15.80
C GLY A 420 58.14 7.12 16.35
N GLU A 421 58.86 5.99 16.34
CA GLU A 421 60.27 5.94 16.71
C GLU A 421 61.14 6.73 15.73
N PHE A 422 60.86 6.60 14.42
CA PHE A 422 61.59 7.33 13.39
C PHE A 422 61.42 8.86 13.52
N LEU A 423 60.24 9.35 13.90
CA LEU A 423 59.97 10.77 14.14
C LEU A 423 60.49 11.26 15.49
N GLY A 424 60.63 10.40 16.50
CA GLY A 424 61.20 10.77 17.81
C GLY A 424 62.73 10.90 17.82
N ILE A 425 63.40 10.43 16.77
CA ILE A 425 64.83 10.60 16.52
C ILE A 425 65.13 11.98 15.87
N PHE A 426 64.11 12.71 15.41
CA PHE A 426 64.17 14.10 14.93
C PHE A 426 63.52 15.05 15.93
#